data_AF-A0A6C0B356-F1
#
_entry.id   AF-A0A6C0B356-F1
#
_cell.length_a   1.000
_cell.length_b   1.000
_cell.length_c   1.000
_cell.angle_alpha   90.00
_cell.angle_beta   90.00
_cell.angle_gamma   90.00
#
_symmetry.space_group_name_H-M   'P 1'
#
loop_
_entity.id
_entity.type
_entity.pdbx_description
1 polymer ?
#
loop_
_entity_poly.entity_id
_entity_poly.type
_entity_poly.pdbx_seq_one_letter_code
_entity_poly.pdbx_strand_id
1 'polypeptide(L)'
;MDENEDLDISWIEEQEKLQTVDKNYFRESMDTITVTIIYININLYIENIISEKHVLSANGLLEKERLLQIIQSKKKTTAHSRYKFMDALLYNVDLESGHIQKYANTPTVPNEPNPFFKRLSIIDDIVFSPSIFIFHGLNGLYLLFKEEPRTDIQNIKTKSILKSDGDQLRKITKKVKLVLKKQNQSTTKKRIKNEDTDNNT
;
A
#
# COMPACT_ATOMS: atom_id res chain seq x y z
N MET A 1 -39.64 -18.08 -8.96
CA MET A 1 -38.55 -17.86 -9.94
C MET A 1 -38.71 -16.41 -10.32
N ASP A 2 -37.97 -15.55 -9.63
CA ASP A 2 -38.11 -14.11 -9.75
C ASP A 2 -37.07 -13.64 -10.77
N GLU A 3 -37.38 -13.88 -12.04
CA GLU A 3 -36.56 -13.50 -13.19
C GLU A 3 -36.82 -12.03 -13.56
N ASN A 4 -36.51 -11.13 -12.64
CA ASN A 4 -36.14 -9.76 -13.00
C ASN A 4 -34.61 -9.72 -13.05
N GLU A 5 -34.04 -10.09 -14.19
CA GLU A 5 -32.69 -9.62 -14.52
C GLU A 5 -32.78 -8.09 -14.60
N ASP A 6 -32.17 -7.40 -13.63
CA ASP A 6 -31.99 -5.95 -13.66
C ASP A 6 -31.21 -5.59 -14.93
N LEU A 7 -31.94 -5.14 -15.94
CA LEU A 7 -31.38 -4.65 -17.20
C LEU A 7 -30.38 -3.54 -16.89
N ASP A 8 -29.13 -3.71 -17.33
CA ASP A 8 -28.09 -2.70 -17.15
C ASP A 8 -28.40 -1.46 -18.00
N ILE A 9 -29.11 -0.52 -17.38
CA ILE A 9 -29.50 0.78 -17.94
C ILE A 9 -28.45 1.87 -17.71
N SER A 10 -27.27 1.55 -17.15
CA SER A 10 -26.23 2.54 -16.84
C SER A 10 -25.79 3.37 -18.05
N TRP A 11 -25.78 2.76 -19.24
CA TRP A 11 -25.50 3.45 -20.51
C TRP A 11 -26.59 4.45 -20.92
N ILE A 12 -27.85 4.22 -20.53
CA ILE A 12 -28.97 5.15 -20.78
C ILE A 12 -28.81 6.36 -19.87
N GLU A 13 -28.57 6.12 -18.58
CA GLU A 13 -28.34 7.18 -17.58
C GLU A 13 -27.12 8.05 -17.94
N GLU A 14 -26.02 7.43 -18.38
CA GLU A 14 -24.84 8.12 -18.91
C GLU A 14 -25.19 8.99 -20.13
N GLN A 15 -25.97 8.46 -21.08
CA GLN A 15 -26.38 9.20 -22.27
C GLN A 15 -27.35 10.35 -21.96
N GLU A 16 -28.28 10.18 -21.03
CA GLU A 16 -29.18 11.26 -20.57
C GLU A 16 -28.42 12.36 -19.82
N LYS A 17 -27.43 11.99 -18.99
CA LYS A 17 -26.46 12.95 -18.42
C LYS A 17 -25.75 13.71 -19.54
N LEU A 18 -25.19 13.02 -20.54
CA LEU A 18 -24.47 13.61 -21.68
C LEU A 18 -25.34 14.49 -22.59
N GLN A 19 -26.66 14.29 -22.66
CA GLN A 19 -27.57 15.20 -23.37
C GLN A 19 -28.01 16.41 -22.53
N THR A 20 -27.95 16.30 -21.20
CA THR A 20 -28.27 17.40 -20.27
C THR A 20 -27.08 18.32 -19.99
N VAL A 21 -25.88 17.88 -20.38
CA VAL A 21 -24.57 18.56 -20.26
C VAL A 21 -24.58 20.06 -20.59
N ASP A 22 -25.24 20.46 -21.68
CA ASP A 22 -25.25 21.86 -22.15
C ASP A 22 -25.86 22.86 -21.14
N LYS A 23 -26.55 22.36 -20.10
CA LYS A 23 -27.25 23.20 -19.13
C LYS A 23 -26.61 23.22 -17.75
N ASN A 24 -25.98 22.13 -17.30
CA ASN A 24 -25.48 22.02 -15.92
C ASN A 24 -24.39 20.93 -15.76
N TYR A 25 -23.14 21.28 -16.07
CA TYR A 25 -21.98 20.52 -15.63
C TYR A 25 -21.68 20.79 -14.14
N PHE A 26 -22.43 20.16 -13.24
CA PHE A 26 -22.06 20.15 -11.82
C PHE A 26 -20.84 19.25 -11.57
N ARG A 27 -20.05 19.59 -10.54
CA ARG A 27 -18.97 18.72 -10.05
C ARG A 27 -19.59 17.66 -9.15
N GLU A 28 -19.36 16.40 -9.46
CA GLU A 28 -19.80 15.27 -8.63
C GLU A 28 -18.58 14.53 -8.04
N SER A 29 -18.77 13.94 -6.86
CA SER A 29 -17.78 13.07 -6.24
C SER A 29 -17.66 11.77 -7.04
N MET A 30 -16.51 11.11 -6.92
CA MET A 30 -16.20 9.90 -7.69
C MET A 30 -16.42 8.66 -6.82
N ASP A 31 -17.27 7.75 -7.26
CA ASP A 31 -17.53 6.48 -6.54
C ASP A 31 -16.60 5.35 -7.01
N THR A 32 -16.02 5.45 -8.20
CA THR A 32 -15.03 4.49 -8.71
C THR A 32 -13.86 5.20 -9.38
N ILE A 33 -12.70 4.55 -9.37
CA ILE A 33 -11.48 5.05 -10.02
C ILE A 33 -10.80 3.93 -10.81
N THR A 34 -10.22 4.29 -11.96
CA THR A 34 -9.40 3.35 -12.74
C THR A 34 -7.96 3.39 -12.24
N VAL A 35 -7.45 2.26 -11.75
CA VAL A 35 -6.04 2.08 -11.39
C VAL A 35 -5.35 1.33 -12.53
N THR A 36 -4.39 2.00 -13.18
CA THR A 36 -3.62 1.46 -14.29
C THR A 36 -2.22 1.08 -13.82
N ILE A 37 -1.92 -0.21 -13.86
CA ILE A 37 -0.67 -0.81 -13.42
C ILE A 37 0.21 -1.06 -14.65
N ILE A 38 1.38 -0.43 -14.69
CA ILE A 38 2.32 -0.49 -15.82
C ILE A 38 3.57 -1.27 -15.38
N TYR A 39 3.88 -2.36 -16.07
CA TYR A 39 5.05 -3.18 -15.85
C TYR A 39 6.14 -2.82 -16.87
N ILE A 40 7.30 -2.39 -16.39
CA ILE A 40 8.46 -1.96 -17.18
C ILE A 40 9.59 -2.97 -16.96
N ASN A 41 10.09 -3.57 -18.04
CA ASN A 41 11.14 -4.59 -17.98
C ASN A 41 12.54 -4.00 -17.73
N ILE A 42 13.56 -4.86 -17.58
CA ILE A 42 14.96 -4.45 -17.37
C ILE A 42 15.47 -3.53 -18.50
N ASN A 43 14.98 -3.71 -19.72
CA ASN A 43 15.34 -2.91 -20.90
C ASN A 43 14.57 -1.59 -21.02
N LEU A 44 13.79 -1.20 -20.01
CA LEU A 44 12.94 0.00 -19.95
C LEU A 44 11.77 0.03 -20.95
N TYR A 45 11.40 -1.10 -21.54
CA TYR A 45 10.16 -1.21 -22.33
C TYR A 45 8.97 -1.56 -21.43
N ILE A 46 7.79 -1.07 -21.79
CA ILE A 46 6.53 -1.49 -21.18
C ILE A 46 6.24 -2.92 -21.66
N GLU A 47 6.22 -3.87 -20.73
CA GLU A 47 5.88 -5.28 -21.01
C GLU A 47 4.35 -5.49 -20.96
N ASN A 48 3.68 -4.86 -20.01
CA ASN A 48 2.27 -5.12 -19.73
C ASN A 48 1.60 -3.91 -19.06
N ILE A 49 0.34 -3.64 -19.42
CA ILE A 49 -0.52 -2.63 -18.81
C ILE A 49 -1.81 -3.33 -18.38
N ILE A 50 -2.18 -3.19 -17.11
CA ILE A 50 -3.41 -3.75 -16.53
C ILE A 50 -4.22 -2.61 -15.93
N SER A 51 -5.45 -2.40 -16.37
CA SER A 51 -6.35 -1.38 -15.82
C SER A 51 -7.50 -2.05 -15.06
N GLU A 52 -7.67 -1.69 -13.79
CA GLU A 52 -8.68 -2.25 -12.89
C GLU A 52 -9.50 -1.12 -12.25
N LYS A 53 -10.83 -1.29 -12.21
CA LYS A 53 -11.72 -0.36 -11.51
C LYS A 53 -11.75 -0.69 -10.02
N HIS A 54 -11.57 0.31 -9.17
CA HIS A 54 -11.70 0.20 -7.72
C HIS A 54 -12.76 1.18 -7.20
N VAL A 55 -13.69 0.69 -6.39
CA VAL A 55 -14.70 1.51 -5.70
C VAL A 55 -14.01 2.37 -4.63
N LEU A 56 -14.25 3.68 -4.60
CA LEU A 56 -13.72 4.61 -3.60
C LEU A 56 -14.53 4.55 -2.30
N SER A 57 -13.95 5.01 -1.20
CA SER A 57 -14.71 5.29 0.04
C SER A 57 -15.50 6.59 -0.13
N ALA A 58 -16.49 6.82 0.75
CA ALA A 58 -17.34 8.01 0.73
C ALA A 58 -16.52 9.32 0.59
N ASN A 59 -17.02 10.25 -0.24
CA ASN A 59 -16.35 11.50 -0.65
C ASN A 59 -15.08 11.31 -1.49
N GLY A 60 -14.94 10.21 -2.23
CA GLY A 60 -13.81 10.01 -3.16
C GLY A 60 -12.47 9.77 -2.46
N LEU A 61 -12.49 9.14 -1.29
CA LEU A 61 -11.28 8.82 -0.51
C LEU A 61 -10.72 7.45 -0.92
N LEU A 62 -9.42 7.36 -1.16
CA LEU A 62 -8.67 6.11 -1.20
C LEU A 62 -7.65 6.07 -0.06
N GLU A 63 -7.96 5.26 0.96
CA GLU A 63 -7.10 5.01 2.11
C GLU A 63 -5.74 4.41 1.72
N LYS A 64 -4.67 4.85 2.38
CA LYS A 64 -3.31 4.35 2.17
C LYS A 64 -3.20 2.84 2.39
N GLU A 65 -3.92 2.26 3.36
CA GLU A 65 -3.89 0.82 3.59
C GLU A 65 -4.38 0.06 2.35
N ARG A 66 -5.44 0.55 1.71
CA ARG A 66 -6.01 -0.05 0.50
C ARG A 66 -5.12 0.16 -0.71
N LEU A 67 -4.50 1.33 -0.85
CA LEU A 67 -3.47 1.58 -1.86
C LEU A 67 -2.28 0.62 -1.70
N LEU A 68 -1.79 0.43 -0.48
CA LEU A 68 -0.69 -0.49 -0.16
C LEU A 68 -1.07 -1.94 -0.43
N GLN A 69 -2.30 -2.37 -0.12
CA GLN A 69 -2.82 -3.69 -0.48
C GLN A 69 -2.85 -3.91 -1.99
N ILE A 70 -3.33 -2.93 -2.77
CA ILE A 70 -3.30 -2.99 -4.24
C ILE A 70 -1.85 -3.14 -4.70
N ILE A 71 -0.95 -2.23 -4.30
CA ILE A 71 0.47 -2.28 -4.66
C ILE A 71 1.12 -3.62 -4.27
N GLN A 72 0.80 -4.18 -3.10
CA GLN A 72 1.34 -5.45 -2.65
C GLN A 72 0.81 -6.65 -3.46
N SER A 73 -0.48 -6.67 -3.78
CA SER A 73 -1.10 -7.74 -4.59
C SER A 73 -0.57 -7.81 -6.02
N LYS A 74 -0.12 -6.67 -6.57
CA LYS A 74 0.41 -6.55 -7.95
C LYS A 74 1.93 -6.74 -8.06
N LYS A 75 2.65 -6.98 -6.95
CA LYS A 75 4.07 -7.37 -6.99
C LYS A 75 4.22 -8.77 -7.58
N LYS A 76 4.75 -8.86 -8.80
CA LYS A 76 5.05 -10.14 -9.47
C LYS A 76 6.49 -10.58 -9.16
N THR A 77 6.69 -11.88 -8.93
CA THR A 77 8.01 -12.49 -8.83
C THR A 77 8.08 -13.66 -9.81
N THR A 78 9.05 -13.61 -10.71
CA THR A 78 9.36 -14.64 -11.70
C THR A 78 10.53 -15.48 -11.19
N ALA A 79 10.88 -16.56 -11.87
CA ALA A 79 12.05 -17.39 -11.53
C ALA A 79 13.37 -16.58 -11.50
N HIS A 80 13.53 -15.62 -12.42
CA HIS A 80 14.78 -14.89 -12.65
C HIS A 80 14.73 -13.38 -12.33
N SER A 81 13.55 -12.84 -12.07
CA SER A 81 13.33 -11.40 -11.86
C SER A 81 12.18 -11.12 -10.90
N ARG A 82 12.12 -9.89 -10.38
CA ARG A 82 11.03 -9.43 -9.51
C ARG A 82 10.60 -8.04 -9.94
N TYR A 83 9.30 -7.86 -10.10
CA TYR A 83 8.68 -6.57 -10.30
C TYR A 83 8.53 -5.84 -8.97
N LYS A 84 9.32 -4.79 -8.79
CA LYS A 84 9.27 -3.89 -7.64
C LYS A 84 8.47 -2.66 -8.00
N PHE A 85 7.65 -2.20 -7.05
CA PHE A 85 7.00 -0.90 -7.17
C PHE A 85 8.06 0.21 -7.30
N MET A 86 7.89 1.10 -8.27
CA MET A 86 8.80 2.21 -8.55
C MET A 86 8.20 3.55 -8.13
N ASP A 87 6.99 3.87 -8.61
CA ASP A 87 6.39 5.20 -8.45
C ASP A 87 4.85 5.15 -8.63
N ALA A 88 4.13 6.11 -8.08
CA ALA A 88 2.69 6.27 -8.24
C ALA A 88 2.38 7.69 -8.74
N LEU A 89 1.49 7.80 -9.73
CA LEU A 89 1.13 9.05 -10.38
C LEU A 89 -0.39 9.20 -10.36
N LEU A 90 -0.88 10.29 -9.80
CA LEU A 90 -2.29 10.65 -9.74
C LEU A 90 -2.62 11.56 -10.93
N TYR A 91 -3.64 11.20 -11.70
CA TYR A 91 -4.29 12.10 -12.66
C TYR A 91 -5.68 12.46 -12.14
N ASN A 92 -5.89 13.74 -11.84
CA ASN A 92 -7.18 14.26 -11.39
C ASN A 92 -7.44 15.64 -11.99
N VAL A 93 -8.46 15.72 -12.85
CA VAL A 93 -8.90 16.96 -13.52
C VAL A 93 -10.03 17.59 -12.70
N ASP A 94 -9.70 18.60 -11.92
CA ASP A 94 -10.63 19.38 -11.08
C ASP A 94 -11.20 20.62 -11.81
N LEU A 95 -11.25 20.57 -13.14
CA LEU A 95 -11.62 21.68 -14.01
C LEU A 95 -13.14 21.89 -14.07
N GLU A 96 -13.58 23.14 -14.03
CA GLU A 96 -14.99 23.51 -14.19
C GLU A 96 -15.35 23.78 -15.66
N SER A 97 -16.62 23.60 -16.01
CA SER A 97 -17.14 23.68 -17.38
C SER A 97 -16.86 25.02 -18.06
N GLY A 98 -17.11 26.13 -17.35
CA GLY A 98 -16.80 27.49 -17.81
C GLY A 98 -15.30 27.77 -18.02
N HIS A 99 -14.42 26.85 -17.61
CA HIS A 99 -12.98 26.90 -17.79
C HIS A 99 -12.43 25.86 -18.77
N ILE A 100 -13.20 24.84 -19.19
CA ILE A 100 -12.76 23.82 -20.17
C ILE A 100 -12.31 24.48 -21.48
N GLN A 101 -13.14 25.32 -22.09
CA GLN A 101 -12.79 25.98 -23.36
C GLN A 101 -11.60 26.93 -23.22
N LYS A 102 -11.42 27.54 -22.04
CA LYS A 102 -10.26 28.41 -21.77
C LYS A 102 -8.98 27.58 -21.72
N TYR A 103 -8.99 26.45 -21.00
CA TYR A 103 -7.87 25.53 -20.91
C TYR A 103 -7.53 24.85 -22.25
N ALA A 104 -8.53 24.47 -23.04
CA ALA A 104 -8.32 23.90 -24.37
C ALA A 104 -7.69 24.89 -25.37
N ASN A 105 -7.95 26.19 -25.20
CA ASN A 105 -7.42 27.26 -26.04
C ASN A 105 -6.11 27.89 -25.50
N THR A 106 -5.70 27.61 -24.26
CA THR A 106 -4.38 28.03 -23.77
C THR A 106 -3.28 27.16 -24.40
N PRO A 107 -2.29 27.75 -25.09
CA PRO A 107 -1.21 26.98 -25.69
C PRO A 107 -0.35 26.35 -24.60
N THR A 108 -0.24 25.02 -24.61
CA THR A 108 0.60 24.27 -23.65
C THR A 108 2.06 24.67 -23.82
N VAL A 109 2.62 25.36 -22.81
CA VAL A 109 4.03 25.74 -22.82
C VAL A 109 4.89 24.50 -22.52
N PRO A 110 5.84 24.10 -23.38
CA PRO A 110 6.73 22.99 -23.09
C PRO A 110 7.58 23.32 -21.85
N ASN A 111 7.59 22.40 -20.88
CA ASN A 111 8.19 22.46 -19.54
C ASN A 111 7.35 23.07 -18.40
N GLU A 112 6.10 23.50 -18.61
CA GLU A 112 5.23 23.76 -17.46
C GLU A 112 4.70 22.46 -16.83
N PRO A 113 4.70 22.32 -15.49
CA PRO A 113 4.17 21.14 -14.83
C PRO A 113 2.65 21.07 -14.97
N ASN A 114 2.14 19.97 -15.54
CA ASN A 114 0.70 19.78 -15.70
C ASN A 114 0.01 19.79 -14.32
N PRO A 115 -0.95 20.70 -14.06
CA PRO A 115 -1.58 20.85 -12.75
C PRO A 115 -2.43 19.64 -12.33
N PHE A 116 -2.84 18.80 -13.28
CA PHE A 116 -3.70 17.64 -13.06
C PHE A 116 -2.91 16.33 -12.89
N PHE A 117 -1.61 16.29 -13.24
CA PHE A 117 -0.78 15.08 -13.17
C PHE A 117 0.33 15.23 -12.13
N LYS A 118 0.19 14.53 -11.00
CA LYS A 118 1.05 14.69 -9.81
C LYS A 118 1.66 13.36 -9.40
N ARG A 119 2.93 13.38 -8.99
CA ARG A 119 3.53 12.24 -8.27
C ARG A 119 2.88 12.11 -6.89
N LEU A 120 2.54 10.89 -6.51
CA LEU A 120 1.87 10.56 -5.27
C LEU A 120 2.84 9.98 -4.22
N SER A 121 2.70 10.44 -2.98
CA SER A 121 3.26 9.76 -1.81
C SER A 121 2.34 8.61 -1.39
N ILE A 122 2.87 7.38 -1.37
CA ILE A 122 2.14 6.16 -0.94
C ILE A 122 1.86 6.15 0.59
N ILE A 123 2.45 7.09 1.33
CA ILE A 123 2.38 7.15 2.80
C ILE A 123 1.08 7.84 3.24
N ASP A 124 0.48 8.62 2.35
CA ASP A 124 -0.63 9.53 2.64
C ASP A 124 -1.93 9.03 1.96
N ASP A 125 -3.07 9.40 2.54
CA ASP A 125 -4.38 9.03 2.00
C ASP A 125 -4.73 9.91 0.79
N ILE A 126 -5.29 9.33 -0.29
CA ILE A 126 -5.61 10.09 -1.51
C ILE A 126 -7.04 10.59 -1.46
N VAL A 127 -7.25 11.90 -1.63
CA VAL A 127 -8.57 12.50 -1.82
C VAL A 127 -8.72 12.88 -3.30
N PHE A 128 -9.69 12.28 -3.98
CA PHE A 128 -10.08 12.69 -5.33
C PHE A 128 -11.05 13.87 -5.24
N SER A 129 -10.63 15.03 -5.77
CA SER A 129 -11.48 16.24 -5.76
C SER A 129 -12.70 16.06 -6.67
N PRO A 130 -13.90 16.54 -6.29
CA PRO A 130 -15.08 16.48 -7.14
C PRO A 130 -14.83 17.09 -8.52
N SER A 131 -15.18 16.34 -9.54
CA SER A 131 -14.93 16.66 -10.95
C SER A 131 -16.18 16.44 -11.78
N ILE A 132 -16.19 16.98 -12.99
CA ILE A 132 -17.30 16.81 -13.91
C ILE A 132 -17.33 15.36 -14.39
N PHE A 133 -18.52 14.75 -14.48
CA PHE A 133 -18.76 13.38 -14.95
C PHE A 133 -17.88 12.93 -16.13
N ILE A 134 -17.73 13.77 -17.17
CA ILE A 134 -16.91 13.45 -18.37
C ILE A 134 -15.42 13.20 -18.06
N PHE A 135 -14.91 13.72 -16.95
CA PHE A 135 -13.54 13.48 -16.49
C PHE A 135 -13.43 12.24 -15.59
N HIS A 136 -14.54 11.60 -15.20
CA HIS A 136 -14.50 10.42 -14.34
C HIS A 136 -13.86 9.21 -15.02
N GLY A 137 -14.04 9.07 -16.33
CA GLY A 137 -13.32 8.06 -17.11
C GLY A 137 -11.83 8.38 -17.36
N LEU A 138 -11.42 9.64 -17.19
CA LEU A 138 -10.03 10.08 -17.38
C LEU A 138 -9.22 10.03 -16.09
N ASN A 139 -9.81 10.46 -14.97
CA ASN A 139 -9.15 10.49 -13.68
C ASN A 139 -8.76 9.07 -13.27
N GLY A 140 -7.56 8.93 -12.72
CA GLY A 140 -6.99 7.62 -12.49
C GLY A 140 -5.70 7.66 -11.69
N LEU A 141 -5.31 6.48 -11.25
CA LEU A 141 -4.04 6.26 -10.56
C LEU A 141 -3.16 5.35 -11.42
N TYR A 142 -1.94 5.79 -11.70
CA TYR A 142 -0.95 5.01 -12.44
C TYR A 142 0.09 4.46 -11.48
N LEU A 143 0.24 3.14 -11.43
CA LEU A 143 1.21 2.45 -10.59
C LEU A 143 2.32 1.87 -11.47
N LEU A 144 3.52 2.40 -11.34
CA LEU A 144 4.69 1.94 -12.11
C LEU A 144 5.43 0.84 -11.36
N PHE A 145 5.61 -0.31 -12.00
CA PHE A 145 6.42 -1.41 -11.51
C PHE A 145 7.60 -1.63 -12.45
N LYS A 146 8.81 -1.70 -11.88
CA LYS A 146 10.04 -1.96 -12.63
C LYS A 146 10.57 -3.36 -12.30
N GLU A 147 10.99 -4.07 -13.33
CA GLU A 147 11.68 -5.34 -13.21
C GLU A 147 13.11 -5.12 -12.67
N GLU A 148 13.44 -5.79 -11.58
CA GLU A 148 14.80 -5.93 -11.08
C GLU A 148 15.26 -7.41 -11.28
N PRO A 149 16.48 -7.67 -11.76
CA PRO A 149 17.01 -9.02 -11.86
C PRO A 149 17.19 -9.62 -10.46
N ARG A 150 16.84 -10.90 -10.30
CA ARG A 150 16.81 -11.55 -8.99
C ARG A 150 18.21 -12.03 -8.59
N THR A 151 18.89 -11.26 -7.74
CA THR A 151 20.23 -11.58 -7.22
C THR A 151 20.27 -12.73 -6.21
N ASP A 152 19.10 -13.24 -5.76
CA ASP A 152 18.93 -14.29 -4.74
C ASP A 152 19.61 -15.65 -5.06
N ILE A 153 20.16 -15.84 -6.26
CA ILE A 153 20.94 -17.05 -6.61
C ILE A 153 22.26 -17.10 -5.82
N GLN A 154 22.78 -15.97 -5.35
CA GLN A 154 23.91 -15.97 -4.42
C GLN A 154 23.43 -16.28 -3.00
N ASN A 155 23.78 -17.50 -2.56
CA ASN A 155 23.68 -18.03 -1.21
C ASN A 155 24.41 -17.15 -0.16
N ILE A 156 23.91 -15.95 0.12
CA ILE A 156 24.23 -15.22 1.35
C ILE A 156 23.45 -15.90 2.48
N LYS A 157 23.90 -17.11 2.84
CA LYS A 157 23.73 -17.61 4.20
C LYS A 157 24.32 -16.52 5.09
N THR A 158 23.46 -15.75 5.74
CA THR A 158 23.88 -14.85 6.81
C THR A 158 24.59 -15.72 7.84
N LYS A 159 25.91 -15.64 7.86
CA LYS A 159 26.72 -16.36 8.85
C LYS A 159 26.35 -15.75 10.19
N SER A 160 25.44 -16.41 10.91
CA SER A 160 25.06 -16.00 12.25
C SER A 160 26.33 -15.86 13.06
N ILE A 161 26.53 -14.67 13.64
CA ILE A 161 27.70 -14.32 14.46
C ILE A 161 27.81 -15.27 15.68
N LEU A 162 26.72 -15.99 16.00
CA LEU A 162 26.62 -16.96 17.08
C LEU A 162 26.95 -18.41 16.67
N LYS A 163 27.25 -18.70 15.39
CA LYS A 163 27.72 -20.02 14.97
C LYS A 163 29.24 -20.12 15.10
N SER A 164 29.69 -20.43 16.30
CA SER A 164 31.01 -21.02 16.52
C SER A 164 31.04 -22.41 15.86
N ASP A 165 31.94 -22.61 14.89
CA ASP A 165 32.30 -23.97 14.48
C ASP A 165 32.86 -24.76 15.68
N GLY A 166 32.67 -26.07 15.63
CA GLY A 166 32.97 -26.96 16.75
C GLY A 166 34.44 -26.98 17.15
N ASP A 167 34.66 -27.05 18.46
CA ASP A 167 35.89 -27.49 19.13
C ASP A 167 37.25 -26.96 18.59
N GLN A 168 37.71 -25.85 19.17
CA GLN A 168 38.69 -25.93 20.28
C GLN A 168 39.15 -24.54 20.73
N LEU A 169 38.67 -24.09 21.90
CA LEU A 169 39.41 -23.29 22.89
C LEU A 169 38.47 -22.93 24.05
N ARG A 170 38.63 -23.61 25.19
CA ARG A 170 37.87 -23.35 26.42
C ARG A 170 38.23 -21.97 26.99
N LYS A 171 37.60 -20.90 26.52
CA LYS A 171 37.65 -19.59 27.19
C LYS A 171 36.90 -19.70 28.52
N ILE A 172 37.66 -19.72 29.62
CA ILE A 172 37.14 -19.67 30.98
C ILE A 172 36.43 -18.32 31.18
N THR A 173 35.12 -18.28 30.98
CA THR A 173 34.29 -17.16 31.45
C THR A 173 34.10 -17.30 32.95
N LYS A 174 34.69 -16.37 33.72
CA LYS A 174 34.49 -16.32 35.17
C LYS A 174 32.99 -16.16 35.44
N LYS A 175 32.38 -17.18 36.08
CA LYS A 175 30.96 -17.21 36.42
C LYS A 175 30.63 -16.09 37.42
N VAL A 176 30.10 -14.97 36.93
CA VAL A 176 29.64 -13.86 37.77
C VAL A 176 28.42 -14.32 38.56
N LYS A 177 28.59 -14.54 39.87
CA LYS A 177 27.46 -14.66 40.80
C LYS A 177 26.85 -13.28 40.99
N LEU A 178 25.70 -13.03 40.36
CA LEU A 178 24.85 -11.89 40.74
C LEU A 178 24.30 -12.12 42.14
N VAL A 179 24.91 -11.48 43.14
CA VAL A 179 24.38 -11.45 44.50
C VAL A 179 23.24 -10.43 44.54
N LEU A 180 22.02 -10.90 44.34
CA LEU A 180 20.81 -10.15 44.63
C LEU A 180 20.79 -9.83 46.13
N LYS A 181 21.13 -8.58 46.49
CA LYS A 181 20.94 -8.06 47.84
C LYS A 181 19.44 -8.00 48.13
N LYS A 182 18.91 -9.03 48.81
CA LYS A 182 17.61 -8.94 49.46
C LYS A 182 17.66 -7.80 50.46
N GLN A 183 16.89 -6.74 50.23
CA GLN A 183 16.65 -5.72 51.25
C GLN A 183 15.73 -6.35 52.29
N ASN A 184 16.23 -6.49 53.52
CA ASN A 184 15.43 -6.98 54.63
C ASN A 184 14.44 -5.88 55.04
N GLN A 185 13.14 -6.18 55.04
CA GLN A 185 12.17 -5.43 55.81
C GLN A 185 11.43 -6.34 56.79
N SER A 186 11.51 -5.95 58.07
CA SER A 186 10.63 -6.29 59.20
C SER A 186 10.23 -7.75 59.43
N THR A 187 10.82 -8.29 60.51
CA THR A 187 10.23 -9.30 61.39
C THR A 187 8.74 -9.08 61.69
N THR A 188 7.98 -10.17 61.86
CA THR A 188 7.24 -10.44 63.12
C THR A 188 7.07 -11.96 63.30
N LYS A 189 7.05 -12.40 64.56
CA LYS A 189 7.11 -13.79 65.01
C LYS A 189 5.75 -14.49 64.92
N LYS A 190 5.74 -15.80 64.66
CA LYS A 190 5.21 -16.77 65.65
C LYS A 190 5.73 -18.19 65.45
N ARG A 191 5.95 -18.83 66.61
CA ARG A 191 6.66 -20.07 66.92
C ARG A 191 5.67 -21.21 67.12
N ILE A 192 6.04 -22.43 66.73
CA ILE A 192 5.85 -23.75 67.38
C ILE A 192 6.72 -24.70 66.52
N LYS A 193 7.91 -25.14 66.99
CA LYS A 193 8.18 -26.41 67.72
C LYS A 193 7.67 -27.65 66.97
N ASN A 194 8.54 -28.53 66.45
CA ASN A 194 9.19 -29.68 67.17
C ASN A 194 8.16 -30.78 67.50
N GLU A 195 8.42 -32.09 67.65
CA GLU A 195 9.56 -33.04 67.59
C GLU A 195 8.88 -34.45 67.54
N ASP A 196 9.29 -35.50 66.83
CA ASP A 196 10.23 -35.74 65.71
C ASP A 196 9.95 -37.18 65.13
N THR A 197 10.77 -37.71 64.20
CA THR A 197 10.90 -39.15 63.76
C THR A 197 9.68 -39.93 63.21
N ASP A 198 9.83 -40.55 62.03
CA ASP A 198 9.86 -42.03 62.02
C ASP A 198 10.58 -42.64 60.81
N ASN A 199 11.00 -43.89 61.01
CA ASN A 199 12.12 -44.57 60.40
C ASN A 199 11.96 -45.07 58.95
N ASN A 200 13.09 -44.97 58.26
CA ASN A 200 13.60 -45.87 57.24
C ASN A 200 13.26 -47.37 57.47
N THR A 201 12.61 -48.03 56.51
CA THR A 201 13.11 -49.23 55.78
C THR A 201 12.23 -49.47 54.55
#